data_AF-A0A913ZMR6-F1
#
_entry.id   AF-A0A913ZMR6-F1
#
_cell.length_a   1.000
_cell.length_b   1.000
_cell.length_c   1.000
_cell.angle_alpha   90.00
_cell.angle_beta   90.00
_cell.angle_gamma   90.00
#
_symmetry.space_group_name_H-M   'P 1'
#
loop_
_entity.id
_entity.type
_entity.pdbx_description
1 polymer ?
#
loop_
_entity_poly.entity_id
_entity_poly.type
_entity_poly.pdbx_seq_one_letter_code
_entity_poly.pdbx_strand_id
1 'polypeptide(L)'
;MMMTMRTYLLPAIALFWASFGSTGSLKCFTCSSDVKANCRDPFYNVSVDMPSCGYEISQGVCTKMITAEDVVIRGCGLKTSCPDTGDNGCEQTSGTTRCCCNEDGCNSATTRIVDYLVLTAAVTFAAVVVNVELL
;
A
#
# COMPACT_ATOMS: atom_id res chain seq x y z
N MET A 1 -20.75 31.41 -31.22
CA MET A 1 -21.16 30.15 -30.55
C MET A 1 -20.19 29.04 -30.96
N MET A 2 -18.96 29.05 -30.43
CA MET A 2 -17.88 28.12 -30.82
C MET A 2 -16.93 27.81 -29.65
N MET A 3 -17.43 27.94 -28.40
CA MET A 3 -16.63 27.79 -27.17
C MET A 3 -17.02 26.61 -26.28
N THR A 4 -17.97 25.77 -26.68
CA THR A 4 -18.49 24.70 -25.81
C THR A 4 -17.87 23.33 -26.06
N MET A 5 -17.27 23.05 -27.22
CA MET A 5 -16.82 21.69 -27.56
C MET A 5 -15.44 21.30 -26.98
N ARG A 6 -14.56 22.28 -26.71
CA ARG A 6 -13.22 22.05 -26.12
C ARG A 6 -13.26 21.83 -24.60
N THR A 7 -14.27 22.37 -23.93
CA THR A 7 -14.39 22.34 -22.46
C THR A 7 -14.85 20.99 -21.91
N TYR A 8 -15.59 20.20 -22.70
CA TYR A 8 -16.03 18.85 -22.30
C TYR A 8 -15.03 17.73 -22.66
N LEU A 9 -14.05 18.01 -23.52
CA LEU A 9 -13.04 17.02 -23.93
C LEU A 9 -12.11 16.65 -22.77
N LEU A 10 -11.71 17.61 -21.95
CA LEU A 10 -10.81 17.39 -20.80
C LEU A 10 -11.42 16.49 -19.71
N PRO A 11 -12.66 16.73 -19.21
CA PRO A 11 -13.27 15.83 -18.21
C PRO A 11 -13.59 14.45 -18.80
N ALA A 12 -13.94 14.36 -20.09
CA ALA A 12 -14.19 13.08 -20.75
C ALA A 12 -12.93 12.21 -20.85
N ILE A 13 -11.78 12.82 -21.16
CA ILE A 13 -10.48 12.12 -21.17
C ILE A 13 -10.13 11.67 -19.74
N ALA A 14 -10.30 12.51 -18.72
CA ALA A 14 -10.02 12.14 -17.33
C ALA A 14 -10.88 10.95 -16.85
N LEU A 15 -12.17 10.92 -17.20
CA LEU A 15 -13.07 9.80 -16.92
C LEU A 15 -12.66 8.51 -17.66
N PHE A 16 -12.17 8.63 -18.89
CA PHE A 16 -11.66 7.49 -19.66
C PHE A 16 -10.39 6.90 -19.02
N TRP A 17 -9.45 7.73 -18.56
CA TRP A 17 -8.26 7.24 -17.86
C TRP A 17 -8.60 6.60 -16.51
N ALA A 18 -9.62 7.10 -15.80
CA ALA A 18 -10.11 6.50 -14.56
C ALA A 18 -10.77 5.12 -14.75
N SER A 19 -11.12 4.74 -15.99
CA SER A 19 -11.72 3.44 -16.30
C SER A 19 -10.71 2.30 -16.52
N PHE A 20 -9.41 2.61 -16.60
CA PHE A 20 -8.38 1.58 -16.62
C PHE A 20 -8.19 1.03 -15.21
N GLY A 21 -8.95 -0.02 -14.88
CA GLY A 21 -8.70 -0.84 -13.70
C GLY A 21 -7.33 -1.51 -13.79
N SER A 22 -6.55 -1.44 -12.71
CA SER A 22 -5.31 -2.19 -12.57
C SER A 22 -5.64 -3.69 -12.51
N THR A 23 -5.27 -4.44 -13.56
CA THR A 23 -5.28 -5.91 -13.57
C THR A 23 -3.89 -6.41 -13.20
N GLY A 24 -3.48 -6.16 -11.96
CA GLY A 24 -2.19 -6.60 -11.44
C GLY A 24 -2.35 -7.69 -10.40
N SER A 25 -1.60 -8.79 -10.52
CA SER A 25 -1.40 -9.74 -9.41
C SER A 25 -0.83 -9.01 -8.18
N LEU A 26 -1.32 -9.33 -6.98
CA LEU A 26 -0.80 -8.78 -5.72
C LEU A 26 0.71 -9.00 -5.62
N LYS A 27 1.47 -7.98 -5.20
CA LYS A 27 2.92 -8.06 -4.99
C LYS A 27 3.25 -7.80 -3.53
N CYS A 28 4.07 -8.66 -2.92
CA CYS A 28 4.41 -8.56 -1.51
C CYS A 28 5.93 -8.67 -1.32
N PHE A 29 6.48 -8.03 -0.29
CA PHE A 29 7.88 -8.24 0.05
C PHE A 29 8.11 -9.66 0.54
N THR A 30 9.14 -10.34 0.02
CA THR A 30 9.51 -11.70 0.40
C THR A 30 10.93 -11.73 0.97
N CYS A 31 11.05 -11.89 2.28
CA CYS A 31 12.35 -11.95 2.96
C CYS A 31 12.26 -12.54 4.37
N SER A 32 13.42 -12.88 4.94
CA SER A 32 13.59 -13.21 6.36
C SER A 32 14.77 -12.42 6.92
N SER A 33 14.61 -11.86 8.13
CA SER A 33 15.69 -11.13 8.82
C SER A 33 16.83 -12.02 9.29
N ASP A 34 16.60 -13.34 9.33
CA ASP A 34 17.63 -14.34 9.65
C ASP A 34 18.65 -14.49 8.50
N VAL A 35 18.19 -14.32 7.25
CA VAL A 35 19.04 -14.43 6.05
C VAL A 35 19.51 -13.06 5.55
N LYS A 36 18.61 -12.06 5.57
CA LYS A 36 18.91 -10.69 5.11
C LYS A 36 18.53 -9.69 6.20
N ALA A 37 19.53 -9.12 6.88
CA ALA A 37 19.30 -8.21 8.02
C ALA A 37 18.41 -7.00 7.70
N ASN A 38 18.39 -6.54 6.44
CA ASN A 38 17.52 -5.46 5.94
C ASN A 38 16.01 -5.80 5.91
N CYS A 39 15.62 -7.05 6.18
CA CYS A 39 14.22 -7.45 6.27
C CYS A 39 13.56 -7.07 7.62
N ARG A 40 14.38 -6.80 8.65
CA ARG A 40 13.91 -6.36 9.97
C ARG A 40 13.33 -4.94 9.90
N ASP A 41 12.58 -4.55 10.93
CA ASP A 41 12.16 -3.17 11.09
C ASP A 41 13.28 -2.32 11.74
N PRO A 42 13.47 -1.05 11.34
CA PRO A 42 12.77 -0.35 10.25
C PRO A 42 13.11 -0.93 8.87
N PHE A 43 12.07 -1.13 8.06
CA PHE A 43 12.21 -1.81 6.77
C PHE A 43 12.71 -0.86 5.68
N TYR A 44 13.91 -1.15 5.16
CA TYR A 44 14.50 -0.39 4.05
C TYR A 44 14.29 -1.16 2.74
N ASN A 45 13.31 -0.72 1.94
CA ASN A 45 12.85 -1.37 0.71
C ASN A 45 13.87 -1.41 -0.45
N VAL A 46 15.05 -0.83 -0.29
CA VAL A 46 16.02 -0.58 -1.38
C VAL A 46 16.66 -1.85 -1.98
N SER A 47 16.47 -3.02 -1.36
CA SER A 47 17.12 -4.28 -1.78
C SER A 47 16.32 -5.55 -1.48
N VAL A 48 15.01 -5.42 -1.21
CA VAL A 48 14.14 -6.55 -0.90
C VAL A 48 13.21 -6.81 -2.08
N ASP A 49 13.21 -8.05 -2.55
CA ASP A 49 12.39 -8.48 -3.67
C ASP A 49 10.90 -8.36 -3.34
N MET A 50 10.14 -7.85 -4.29
CA MET A 50 8.68 -7.73 -4.21
C MET A 50 8.03 -8.49 -5.39
N PRO A 51 8.12 -9.84 -5.40
CA PRO A 51 7.58 -10.64 -6.48
C PRO A 51 6.04 -10.60 -6.50
N SER A 52 5.49 -10.93 -7.66
CA SER A 52 4.07 -11.22 -7.81
C SER A 52 3.70 -12.48 -7.03
N CYS A 53 2.66 -12.40 -6.22
CA CYS A 53 2.01 -13.56 -5.62
C CYS A 53 1.30 -14.33 -6.74
N GLY A 54 1.70 -15.57 -6.98
CA GLY A 54 1.14 -16.44 -8.03
C GLY A 54 -0.31 -16.92 -7.77
N TYR A 55 -1.05 -16.25 -6.89
CA TYR A 55 -2.44 -16.55 -6.57
C TYR A 55 -3.36 -15.56 -7.28
N GLU A 56 -4.63 -15.93 -7.50
CA GLU A 56 -5.63 -14.94 -7.90
C GLU A 56 -5.68 -13.81 -6.86
N ILE A 57 -5.80 -12.57 -7.31
CA ILE A 57 -5.83 -11.36 -6.46
C ILE A 57 -6.89 -11.48 -5.35
N SER A 58 -7.97 -12.21 -5.62
CA SER A 58 -9.07 -12.49 -4.69
C SER A 58 -8.67 -13.39 -3.51
N GLN A 59 -7.58 -14.14 -3.62
CA GLN A 59 -7.13 -15.13 -2.63
C GLN A 59 -5.75 -14.85 -2.04
N GLY A 60 -4.94 -14.01 -2.69
CA GLY A 60 -3.63 -13.61 -2.19
C GLY A 60 -3.71 -12.58 -1.05
N VAL A 61 -2.80 -12.67 -0.09
CA VAL A 61 -2.60 -11.70 0.99
C VAL A 61 -1.11 -11.51 1.24
N CYS A 62 -0.67 -10.29 1.56
CA CYS A 62 0.68 -10.06 2.06
C CYS A 62 0.73 -10.35 3.55
N THR A 63 1.78 -11.05 3.97
CA THR A 63 2.00 -11.45 5.36
C THR A 63 3.28 -10.84 5.90
N LYS A 64 3.25 -10.49 7.18
CA LYS A 64 4.41 -10.12 7.99
C LYS A 64 4.32 -10.88 9.31
N MET A 65 5.35 -11.62 9.65
CA MET A 65 5.45 -12.37 10.90
C MET A 65 6.65 -11.89 11.70
N ILE A 66 6.49 -11.74 13.00
CA ILE A 66 7.56 -11.45 13.96
C ILE A 66 7.53 -12.60 14.95
N THR A 67 8.57 -13.43 15.00
CA THR A 67 8.65 -14.57 15.92
C THR A 67 8.98 -14.13 17.34
N ALA A 68 8.93 -15.06 18.30
CA ALA A 68 9.33 -14.79 19.69
C ALA A 68 10.81 -14.41 19.82
N GLU A 69 11.64 -14.81 18.87
CA GLU A 69 13.08 -14.49 18.76
C GLU A 69 13.35 -13.19 18.00
N ASP A 70 12.29 -12.41 17.71
CA ASP A 70 12.35 -11.16 16.94
C ASP A 70 12.86 -11.33 15.50
N VAL A 71 12.63 -12.51 14.92
CA VAL A 71 12.86 -12.78 13.50
C VAL A 71 11.65 -12.28 12.70
N VAL A 72 11.92 -11.40 11.73
CA VAL A 72 10.89 -10.84 10.84
C VAL A 72 10.87 -11.63 9.53
N ILE A 73 9.71 -12.17 9.18
CA ILE A 73 9.47 -12.92 7.95
C ILE A 73 8.35 -12.24 7.17
N ARG A 74 8.56 -12.02 5.87
CA ARG A 74 7.59 -11.38 4.97
C ARG A 74 7.34 -12.27 3.77
N GLY A 75 6.11 -12.32 3.29
CA GLY A 75 5.80 -13.03 2.04
C GLY A 75 4.34 -13.00 1.63
N CYS A 76 4.02 -13.77 0.59
CA CYS A 76 2.65 -14.02 0.15
C CYS A 76 2.02 -15.16 0.96
N GLY A 77 0.74 -15.05 1.27
CA GLY A 77 -0.07 -16.10 1.86
C GLY A 77 -1.42 -16.24 1.16
N LEU A 78 -2.19 -17.23 1.61
CA LEU A 78 -3.60 -17.36 1.24
C LEU A 78 -4.46 -16.59 2.24
N LYS A 79 -5.54 -15.97 1.80
CA LYS A 79 -6.48 -15.28 2.67
C LYS A 79 -7.03 -16.19 3.79
N THR A 80 -7.19 -17.48 3.53
CA THR A 80 -7.57 -18.50 4.52
C THR A 80 -6.53 -18.73 5.62
N SER A 81 -5.27 -18.38 5.39
CA SER A 81 -4.19 -18.44 6.37
C SER A 81 -4.09 -17.20 7.27
N CYS A 82 -5.00 -16.23 7.03
CA CYS A 82 -5.21 -15.02 7.80
C CYS A 82 -6.71 -14.85 8.14
N PRO A 83 -7.32 -15.80 8.87
CA PRO A 83 -8.71 -15.66 9.28
C PRO A 83 -8.84 -14.50 10.26
N ASP A 84 -9.58 -13.46 9.87
CA ASP A 84 -9.98 -12.31 10.70
C ASP A 84 -8.94 -11.88 11.74
N THR A 85 -7.78 -11.47 11.25
CA THR A 85 -6.88 -10.61 12.02
C THR A 85 -7.69 -9.44 12.57
N GLY A 86 -7.59 -9.13 13.87
CA GLY A 86 -8.42 -8.10 14.54
C GLY A 86 -8.34 -6.70 13.93
N ASP A 87 -8.88 -5.67 14.58
CA ASP A 87 -9.08 -4.31 14.00
C ASP A 87 -7.88 -3.71 13.23
N ASN A 88 -6.65 -4.14 13.53
CA ASN A 88 -5.41 -3.67 12.90
C ASN A 88 -4.79 -4.63 11.87
N GLY A 89 -5.47 -5.73 11.51
CA GLY A 89 -4.91 -6.71 10.57
C GLY A 89 -3.77 -7.56 11.15
N CYS A 90 -3.63 -7.66 12.48
CA CYS A 90 -2.63 -8.50 13.14
C CYS A 90 -3.21 -9.40 14.23
N GLU A 91 -2.60 -10.57 14.43
CA GLU A 91 -2.88 -11.55 15.49
C GLU A 91 -1.57 -11.93 16.19
N GLN A 92 -1.62 -12.12 17.51
CA GLN A 92 -0.47 -12.60 18.29
C GLN A 92 -0.78 -13.97 18.92
N THR A 93 0.07 -14.96 18.65
CA THR A 93 -0.05 -16.33 19.16
C THR A 93 1.30 -16.78 19.68
N SER A 94 1.37 -17.16 20.96
CA SER A 94 2.58 -17.73 21.58
C SER A 94 3.85 -16.89 21.36
N GLY A 95 3.75 -15.56 21.49
CA GLY A 95 4.88 -14.64 21.27
C GLY A 95 5.21 -14.36 19.80
N THR A 96 4.52 -14.98 18.86
CA THR A 96 4.61 -14.68 17.42
C THR A 96 3.49 -13.75 17.01
N THR A 97 3.83 -12.62 16.38
CA THR A 97 2.85 -11.67 15.81
C THR A 97 2.77 -11.89 14.31
N ARG A 98 1.58 -12.14 13.76
CA ARG A 98 1.30 -12.26 12.34
C ARG A 98 0.37 -11.13 11.91
N CYS A 99 0.76 -10.37 10.89
CA CYS A 99 -0.03 -9.33 10.26
C CYS A 99 -0.31 -9.67 8.80
N CYS A 100 -1.48 -9.28 8.32
CA CYS A 100 -1.97 -9.58 6.98
C CYS A 100 -2.60 -8.32 6.34
N CYS A 101 -2.37 -8.12 5.04
CA CYS A 101 -2.89 -6.96 4.31
C CYS A 101 -2.97 -7.25 2.79
N ASN A 102 -3.84 -6.54 2.05
CA ASN A 102 -4.23 -6.91 0.68
C ASN A 102 -3.85 -5.88 -0.39
N GLU A 103 -2.85 -5.03 -0.12
CA GLU A 103 -2.35 -4.02 -1.07
C GLU A 103 -0.90 -4.32 -1.45
N ASP A 104 -0.49 -3.90 -2.65
CA ASP A 104 0.89 -4.10 -3.11
C ASP A 104 1.89 -3.50 -2.12
N GLY A 105 2.81 -4.33 -1.63
CA GLY A 105 3.86 -3.92 -0.70
C GLY A 105 3.37 -3.47 0.67
N CYS A 106 2.11 -3.71 1.03
CA CYS A 106 1.55 -3.29 2.34
C CYS A 106 2.26 -3.94 3.53
N ASN A 107 2.90 -5.09 3.32
CA ASN A 107 3.73 -5.75 4.32
C ASN A 107 5.13 -5.11 4.44
N SER A 108 5.35 -3.88 3.95
CA SER A 108 6.60 -3.11 4.13
C SER A 108 6.66 -2.36 5.46
N ALA A 109 5.57 -1.72 5.87
CA ALA A 109 5.63 -0.62 6.82
C ALA A 109 4.95 -0.93 8.16
N THR A 110 5.56 -0.40 9.22
CA THR A 110 4.85 0.17 10.37
C THR A 110 3.96 1.31 9.88
N THR A 111 2.67 1.24 10.23
CA THR A 111 1.62 2.26 10.06
C THR A 111 2.14 3.71 9.96
N ARG A 112 2.33 4.23 8.75
CA ARG A 112 2.25 5.68 8.50
C ARG A 112 1.11 5.90 7.52
N ILE A 113 -0.08 6.07 8.09
CA ILE A 113 -1.25 6.57 7.40
C ILE A 113 -0.89 8.00 7.00
N VAL A 114 -0.56 8.21 5.74
CA VAL A 114 -0.53 9.55 5.19
C VAL A 114 -1.98 9.93 4.98
N ASP A 115 -2.50 10.81 5.82
CA ASP A 115 -3.87 11.30 5.69
C ASP A 115 -3.98 12.19 4.44
N TYR A 116 -4.60 11.66 3.39
CA TYR A 116 -4.82 12.36 2.14
C TYR A 116 -5.66 13.64 2.32
N LEU A 117 -6.46 13.73 3.38
CA LEU A 117 -7.24 14.93 3.71
C LEU A 117 -6.31 16.06 4.18
N VAL A 118 -5.25 15.72 4.93
CA VAL A 118 -4.22 16.69 5.34
C VAL A 118 -3.37 17.14 4.15
N LEU A 119 -3.01 16.22 3.24
CA LEU A 119 -2.28 16.57 2.03
C LEU A 119 -3.08 17.48 1.10
N THR A 120 -4.37 17.19 0.89
CA THR A 120 -5.25 18.02 0.06
C THR A 120 -5.49 19.40 0.68
N ALA A 121 -5.64 19.49 2.01
CA ALA A 121 -5.72 20.77 2.71
C ALA A 121 -4.43 21.60 2.58
N ALA A 122 -3.25 20.98 2.67
CA ALA A 122 -1.97 21.66 2.52
C ALA A 122 -1.76 22.21 1.09
N VAL A 123 -2.10 21.42 0.06
CA VAL A 123 -1.96 21.84 -1.34
C VAL A 123 -2.95 22.97 -1.69
N THR A 124 -4.19 22.87 -1.22
CA THR A 124 -5.19 23.93 -1.45
C THR A 124 -4.83 25.22 -0.73
N PHE A 125 -4.36 25.15 0.51
CA PHE A 125 -3.88 26.33 1.24
C PHE A 125 -2.69 26.99 0.53
N ALA A 126 -1.69 26.22 0.10
CA ALA A 126 -0.54 26.74 -0.63
C ALA A 126 -0.97 27.41 -1.95
N ALA A 127 -1.90 26.80 -2.69
CA ALA A 127 -2.42 27.37 -3.93
C ALA A 127 -3.19 28.69 -3.68
N VAL A 128 -3.97 28.79 -2.59
CA VAL A 128 -4.69 30.02 -2.25
C VAL A 128 -3.73 31.13 -1.83
N VAL A 129 -2.73 30.84 -0.98
CA VAL A 129 -1.74 31.83 -0.55
C VAL A 129 -0.96 32.41 -1.74
N VAL A 130 -0.52 31.55 -2.67
CA VAL A 130 0.18 32.01 -3.89
C VAL A 130 -0.70 32.89 -4.78
N ASN A 131 -2.02 32.62 -4.86
CA ASN A 131 -2.94 33.47 -5.61
C ASN A 131 -3.25 34.81 -4.91
N VAL A 132 -3.11 34.89 -3.59
CA VAL A 132 -3.29 36.14 -2.83
C VAL A 132 -2.07 37.06 -2.95
N GLU A 133 -0.86 36.52 -3.08
CA GLU A 133 0.37 37.33 -3.28
C GLU A 133 0.51 37.91 -4.70
N LEU A 134 -0.33 37.49 -5.65
CA LEU A 134 -0.33 37.94 -7.05
C LEU A 134 -1.46 38.95 -7.38
N LEU A 135 -2.20 39.42 -6.37
CA LEU A 135 -3.22 40.48 -6.45
C LEU A 135 -2.76 41.73 -5.69
#